data_AF-C2BFS6-F1
#
_entry.id   AF-C2BFS6-F1
#
_cell.length_a   1.000
_cell.length_b   1.000
_cell.length_c   1.000
_cell.angle_alpha   90.00
_cell.angle_beta   90.00
_cell.angle_gamma   90.00
#
_symmetry.space_group_name_H-M   'P 1'
#
loop_
_entity.id
_entity.type
_entity.pdbx_description
1 polymer ?
#
loop_
_entity_poly.entity_id
_entity_poly.type
_entity_poly.pdbx_seq_one_letter_code
_entity_poly.pdbx_strand_id
1 'polypeptide(L)'
;MKIILALILTLILSSCGFESKSEFKKDMGETASEEKMKFPEIKYVSNTESEDDVDFEKVYGKGHMSSKIYLKDALGFLKKFDFAGKKIGVEVLESSYSPSSYTAVLAFKDKDNIVEKEYGPLVTSDNVFSQVNFDLVEAESGPCLIASQVVIDGKETKSAYYIYNKYMSLIDSFHFENSTDDVNVNVYRMSKPVEASENPKPGDLEMAISKRIDKEEEYLKEIFSVYKIESQDVKAEINGRKVLVGLMPATSSNRIIELKLLDKDKNDAILSIK
;
A
#
# COMPACT_ATOMS: atom_id res chain seq x y z
N MET A 1 27.99 -33.25 -41.39
CA MET A 1 27.87 -31.84 -40.95
C MET A 1 26.97 -31.59 -39.73
N LYS A 2 26.02 -32.46 -39.35
CA LYS A 2 25.20 -32.26 -38.13
C LYS A 2 25.85 -32.71 -36.80
N ILE A 3 26.85 -33.59 -36.84
CA ILE A 3 27.51 -34.14 -35.63
C ILE A 3 28.58 -33.18 -35.08
N ILE A 4 29.25 -32.41 -35.95
CA ILE A 4 30.30 -31.45 -35.55
C ILE A 4 29.70 -30.25 -34.81
N LEU A 5 28.49 -29.83 -35.20
CA LEU A 5 27.80 -28.71 -34.55
C LEU A 5 27.33 -29.06 -33.12
N ALA A 6 26.97 -30.32 -32.87
CA ALA A 6 26.58 -30.80 -31.54
C ALA A 6 27.77 -30.85 -30.57
N LEU A 7 28.97 -31.22 -31.06
CA LEU A 7 30.19 -31.25 -30.23
C LEU A 7 30.65 -29.86 -29.78
N ILE A 8 30.49 -28.84 -30.65
CA ILE A 8 30.84 -27.45 -30.32
C ILE A 8 29.86 -26.88 -29.28
N LEU A 9 28.58 -27.25 -29.35
CA LEU A 9 27.57 -26.78 -28.40
C LEU A 9 27.77 -27.36 -26.99
N THR A 10 28.26 -28.61 -26.87
CA THR A 10 28.57 -29.23 -25.57
C THR A 10 29.82 -28.66 -24.89
N LEU A 11 30.77 -28.12 -25.67
CA LEU A 11 31.99 -27.47 -25.14
C LEU A 11 31.73 -26.07 -24.58
N ILE A 12 30.70 -25.37 -25.08
CA ILE A 12 30.33 -24.03 -24.60
C ILE A 12 29.50 -24.10 -23.31
N LEU A 13 28.78 -25.21 -23.08
CA LEU A 13 27.94 -25.41 -21.89
C LEU A 13 28.69 -26.00 -20.68
N SER A 14 29.96 -26.38 -20.83
CA SER A 14 30.82 -26.91 -19.76
C SER A 14 31.83 -25.91 -19.21
N SER A 15 31.81 -24.64 -19.68
CA SER A 15 32.69 -23.56 -19.20
C SER A 15 31.97 -22.44 -18.44
N CYS A 16 30.88 -22.75 -17.73
CA CYS A 16 30.40 -21.91 -16.62
C CYS A 16 30.47 -22.74 -15.34
N GLY A 17 31.66 -23.32 -15.12
CA GLY A 17 32.02 -24.03 -13.90
C GLY A 17 32.23 -23.04 -12.77
N PHE A 18 31.67 -23.40 -11.61
CA PHE A 18 31.83 -22.76 -10.32
C PHE A 18 33.33 -22.63 -9.99
N GLU A 19 33.91 -21.43 -10.12
CA GLU A 19 35.29 -21.17 -9.68
C GLU A 19 35.37 -21.39 -8.17
N SER A 20 36.14 -22.41 -7.78
CA SER A 20 36.33 -22.75 -6.38
C SER A 20 37.10 -21.64 -5.66
N LYS A 21 36.65 -21.32 -4.45
CA LYS A 21 37.19 -20.28 -3.55
C LYS A 21 38.69 -20.41 -3.23
N SER A 22 39.36 -21.46 -3.69
CA SER A 22 40.80 -21.72 -3.51
C SER A 22 41.69 -21.10 -4.59
N GLU A 23 41.21 -20.87 -5.81
CA GLU A 23 42.02 -20.24 -6.87
C GLU A 23 42.12 -18.72 -6.72
N PHE A 24 41.08 -18.08 -6.18
CA PHE A 24 41.08 -16.63 -5.91
C PHE A 24 42.10 -16.19 -4.84
N LYS A 25 42.62 -17.12 -4.04
CA LYS A 25 43.63 -16.82 -3.00
C LYS A 25 45.08 -16.98 -3.46
N LYS A 26 45.33 -17.45 -4.69
CA LYS A 26 46.70 -17.67 -5.19
C LYS A 26 47.22 -16.59 -6.13
N ASP A 27 46.36 -15.69 -6.62
CA ASP A 27 46.75 -14.59 -7.52
C ASP A 27 46.90 -13.23 -6.83
N MET A 28 46.73 -13.16 -5.50
CA MET A 28 47.19 -11.99 -4.73
C MET A 28 48.68 -12.14 -4.43
N GLY A 29 49.49 -11.94 -5.47
CA GLY A 29 50.90 -11.65 -5.34
C GLY A 29 51.10 -10.49 -4.36
N GLU A 30 51.96 -10.74 -3.37
CA GLU A 30 52.40 -9.77 -2.39
C GLU A 30 52.93 -8.49 -3.08
N THR A 31 52.74 -7.36 -2.39
CA THR A 31 53.25 -6.01 -2.68
C THR A 31 52.63 -5.25 -3.86
N ALA A 32 51.38 -4.81 -3.67
CA ALA A 32 50.93 -3.53 -4.23
C ALA A 32 50.73 -2.55 -3.06
N SER A 33 51.44 -1.42 -3.07
CA SER A 33 51.26 -0.36 -2.08
C SER A 33 49.80 0.10 -2.08
N GLU A 34 49.16 0.13 -0.91
CA GLU A 34 47.85 0.73 -0.71
C GLU A 34 47.92 2.25 -1.01
N GLU A 35 47.84 2.61 -2.29
CA GLU A 35 47.38 3.95 -2.64
C GLU A 35 45.94 4.04 -2.14
N LYS A 36 45.74 4.86 -1.11
CA LYS A 36 44.42 5.22 -0.59
C LYS A 36 43.62 5.89 -1.73
N MET A 37 42.94 5.08 -2.54
CA MET A 37 41.89 5.57 -3.42
C MET A 37 40.84 6.23 -2.53
N LYS A 38 40.74 7.57 -2.62
CA LYS A 38 39.61 8.28 -2.07
C LYS A 38 38.39 7.88 -2.88
N PHE A 39 37.59 6.98 -2.32
CA PHE A 39 36.23 6.76 -2.83
C PHE A 39 35.51 8.13 -2.82
N PRO A 40 34.82 8.49 -3.90
CA PRO A 40 34.04 9.71 -3.89
C PRO A 40 33.02 9.64 -2.73
N GLU A 41 33.05 10.64 -1.86
CA GLU A 41 32.01 10.81 -0.84
C GLU A 41 30.67 10.99 -1.57
N ILE A 42 29.77 10.02 -1.41
CA ILE A 42 28.38 10.19 -1.78
C ILE A 42 27.78 11.20 -0.80
N LYS A 43 27.75 12.47 -1.20
CA LYS A 43 27.04 13.51 -0.46
C LYS A 43 25.59 13.52 -0.91
N TYR A 44 24.68 13.20 0.01
CA TYR A 44 23.27 13.49 -0.19
C TYR A 44 23.12 15.01 -0.33
N VAL A 45 22.65 15.46 -1.49
CA VAL A 45 22.36 16.88 -1.72
C VAL A 45 21.21 17.25 -0.80
N SER A 46 21.48 18.11 0.18
CA SER A 46 20.49 18.60 1.16
C SER A 46 19.57 19.69 0.61
N ASN A 47 19.78 20.13 -0.63
CA ASN A 47 18.98 21.17 -1.26
C ASN A 47 17.82 20.55 -2.05
N THR A 48 16.80 20.09 -1.35
CA THR A 48 15.44 20.30 -1.85
C THR A 48 15.10 21.74 -1.49
N GLU A 49 14.97 22.60 -2.51
CA GLU A 49 14.27 23.88 -2.35
C GLU A 49 12.97 23.60 -1.59
N SER A 50 12.60 24.46 -0.63
CA SER A 50 11.32 24.31 0.04
C SER A 50 10.24 24.41 -1.01
N GLU A 51 9.70 23.27 -1.45
CA GLU A 51 8.55 23.21 -2.36
C GLU A 51 7.50 24.16 -1.77
N ASP A 52 6.99 25.12 -2.56
CA ASP A 52 6.06 26.12 -2.01
C ASP A 52 4.93 25.43 -1.25
N ASP A 53 4.67 25.91 -0.06
CA ASP A 53 3.67 25.32 0.81
C ASP A 53 2.28 25.40 0.15
N VAL A 54 1.66 24.24 -0.09
CA VAL A 54 0.34 24.16 -0.70
C VAL A 54 -0.72 24.43 0.37
N ASP A 55 -1.59 25.39 0.08
CA ASP A 55 -2.79 25.65 0.86
C ASP A 55 -3.91 24.70 0.41
N PHE A 56 -3.90 23.47 0.93
CA PHE A 56 -4.88 22.45 0.60
C PHE A 56 -6.32 22.83 0.96
N GLU A 57 -6.53 23.65 2.00
CA GLU A 57 -7.85 24.14 2.37
C GLU A 57 -8.42 25.07 1.29
N LYS A 58 -7.56 25.93 0.71
CA LYS A 58 -7.96 26.79 -0.42
C LYS A 58 -8.25 25.99 -1.70
N VAL A 59 -7.55 24.87 -1.91
CA VAL A 59 -7.73 24.04 -3.11
C VAL A 59 -9.00 23.17 -3.00
N TYR A 60 -9.21 22.51 -1.87
CA TYR A 60 -10.24 21.47 -1.72
C TYR A 60 -11.42 21.88 -0.83
N GLY A 61 -11.39 23.07 -0.24
CA GLY A 61 -12.33 23.46 0.81
C GLY A 61 -12.02 22.77 2.14
N LYS A 62 -12.67 23.23 3.21
CA LYS A 62 -12.45 22.72 4.56
C LYS A 62 -13.41 21.59 4.90
N GLY A 63 -12.86 20.40 5.11
CA GLY A 63 -13.55 19.28 5.75
C GLY A 63 -13.38 19.31 7.27
N HIS A 64 -14.25 18.60 7.98
CA HIS A 64 -14.18 18.48 9.43
C HIS A 64 -13.93 17.03 9.85
N MET A 65 -13.15 16.87 10.92
CA MET A 65 -12.87 15.58 11.54
C MET A 65 -13.65 15.45 12.85
N SER A 66 -14.25 14.30 13.09
CA SER A 66 -14.90 13.94 14.34
C SER A 66 -15.07 12.43 14.44
N SER A 67 -15.19 11.90 15.65
CA SER A 67 -15.53 10.49 15.88
C SER A 67 -16.91 10.10 15.33
N LYS A 68 -17.77 11.08 15.05
CA LYS A 68 -19.04 10.91 14.34
C LYS A 68 -19.35 12.19 13.57
N ILE A 69 -19.39 12.11 12.24
CA ILE A 69 -19.67 13.24 11.33
C ILE A 69 -20.40 12.76 10.08
N TYR A 70 -21.23 13.60 9.48
CA TYR A 70 -21.83 13.30 8.17
C TYR A 70 -20.83 13.56 7.05
N LEU A 71 -20.90 12.76 5.99
CA LEU A 71 -20.03 12.86 4.83
C LEU A 71 -19.94 14.30 4.29
N LYS A 72 -21.08 14.96 4.06
CA LYS A 72 -21.12 16.36 3.57
C LYS A 72 -20.24 17.35 4.38
N ASP A 73 -20.10 17.14 5.68
CA ASP A 73 -19.35 18.04 6.58
C ASP A 73 -17.86 17.64 6.63
N ALA A 74 -17.55 16.40 6.22
CA ALA A 74 -16.20 15.85 6.11
C ALA A 74 -15.54 16.08 4.73
N LEU A 75 -16.31 16.45 3.70
CA LEU A 75 -15.78 16.70 2.35
C LEU A 75 -14.75 17.84 2.35
N GLY A 76 -13.65 17.63 1.63
CA GLY A 76 -12.54 18.57 1.50
C GLY A 76 -11.32 18.19 2.33
N PHE A 77 -10.46 19.18 2.56
CA PHE A 77 -9.21 19.03 3.31
C PHE A 77 -9.47 18.79 4.80
N LEU A 78 -8.86 17.74 5.35
CA LEU A 78 -9.01 17.33 6.74
C LEU A 78 -7.77 17.67 7.57
N LYS A 79 -6.60 17.28 7.08
CA LYS A 79 -5.36 17.33 7.86
C LYS A 79 -4.14 17.42 6.95
N LYS A 80 -3.12 18.14 7.40
CA LYS A 80 -1.79 18.18 6.77
C LYS A 80 -0.76 17.59 7.71
N PHE A 81 0.22 16.88 7.15
CA PHE A 81 1.35 16.33 7.88
C PHE A 81 2.65 16.47 7.08
N ASP A 82 3.78 16.30 7.77
CA ASP A 82 5.10 16.23 7.15
C ASP A 82 5.52 14.77 6.99
N PHE A 83 5.96 14.40 5.80
CA PHE A 83 6.55 13.11 5.54
C PHE A 83 7.88 13.30 4.81
N ALA A 84 8.98 13.12 5.56
CA ALA A 84 10.34 13.27 5.08
C ALA A 84 10.60 14.62 4.37
N GLY A 85 10.05 15.70 4.90
CA GLY A 85 10.19 17.06 4.37
C GLY A 85 9.17 17.45 3.31
N LYS A 86 8.29 16.53 2.87
CA LYS A 86 7.16 16.83 2.00
C LYS A 86 5.90 17.10 2.81
N LYS A 87 5.17 18.16 2.45
CA LYS A 87 3.84 18.45 3.00
C LYS A 87 2.79 17.64 2.25
N ILE A 88 2.05 16.82 2.98
CA ILE A 88 0.99 15.97 2.44
C ILE A 88 -0.33 16.39 3.09
N GLY A 89 -1.33 16.62 2.25
CA GLY A 89 -2.72 16.79 2.64
C GLY A 89 -3.46 15.45 2.65
N VAL A 90 -4.41 15.32 3.57
CA VAL A 90 -5.42 14.27 3.56
C VAL A 90 -6.77 14.92 3.33
N GLU A 91 -7.49 14.43 2.32
CA GLU A 91 -8.79 14.92 1.92
C GLU A 91 -9.84 13.80 1.85
N VAL A 92 -11.12 14.16 1.91
CA VAL A 92 -12.22 13.30 1.45
C VAL A 92 -12.88 13.97 0.26
N LEU A 93 -12.84 13.31 -0.89
CA LEU A 93 -13.32 13.85 -2.16
C LEU A 93 -14.23 12.81 -2.85
N GLU A 94 -15.06 13.29 -3.78
CA GLU A 94 -15.73 12.41 -4.75
C GLU A 94 -14.66 11.71 -5.60
N SER A 95 -14.83 10.42 -5.88
CA SER A 95 -13.84 9.66 -6.62
C SER A 95 -13.79 10.07 -8.09
N SER A 96 -12.58 10.24 -8.64
CA SER A 96 -12.41 10.48 -10.08
C SER A 96 -12.79 9.27 -10.96
N TYR A 97 -12.85 8.07 -10.38
CA TYR A 97 -13.19 6.84 -11.08
C TYR A 97 -14.67 6.48 -11.01
N SER A 98 -15.39 6.94 -9.98
CA SER A 98 -16.80 6.64 -9.77
C SER A 98 -17.51 7.84 -9.12
N PRO A 99 -18.29 8.63 -9.88
CA PRO A 99 -18.94 9.84 -9.39
C PRO A 99 -19.97 9.62 -8.25
N SER A 100 -20.34 8.37 -8.00
CA SER A 100 -21.25 8.01 -6.91
C SER A 100 -20.52 7.51 -5.66
N SER A 101 -19.19 7.58 -5.63
CA SER A 101 -18.39 7.17 -4.48
C SER A 101 -17.50 8.30 -3.98
N TYR A 102 -17.10 8.17 -2.71
CA TYR A 102 -16.20 9.09 -2.05
C TYR A 102 -14.99 8.34 -1.52
N THR A 103 -13.82 8.95 -1.64
CA THR A 103 -12.52 8.33 -1.33
C THR A 103 -11.73 9.19 -0.36
N ALA A 104 -10.85 8.55 0.40
CA ALA A 104 -9.78 9.25 1.08
C ALA A 104 -8.66 9.54 0.07
N VAL A 105 -8.14 10.76 0.06
CA VAL A 105 -7.12 11.20 -0.89
C VAL A 105 -5.89 11.65 -0.13
N LEU A 106 -4.71 11.30 -0.66
CA LEU A 106 -3.45 11.92 -0.28
C LEU A 106 -3.04 12.89 -1.40
N ALA A 107 -2.99 14.18 -1.09
CA ALA A 107 -2.51 15.20 -2.00
C ALA A 107 -1.12 15.72 -1.60
N PHE A 108 -0.23 15.90 -2.56
CA PHE A 108 1.09 16.50 -2.32
C PHE A 108 1.61 17.20 -3.56
N LYS A 109 2.52 18.16 -3.37
CA LYS A 109 3.20 18.85 -4.48
C LYS A 109 4.32 17.98 -5.03
N ASP A 110 4.35 17.83 -6.35
CA ASP A 110 5.49 17.33 -7.10
C ASP A 110 5.81 18.33 -8.21
N LYS A 111 6.90 19.09 -8.01
CA LYS A 111 7.27 20.23 -8.85
C LYS A 111 6.12 21.25 -8.91
N ASP A 112 5.54 21.50 -10.09
CA ASP A 112 4.48 22.50 -10.29
C ASP A 112 3.07 21.91 -10.19
N ASN A 113 2.93 20.60 -9.96
CA ASN A 113 1.64 19.92 -9.95
C ASN A 113 1.29 19.42 -8.56
N ILE A 114 -0.02 19.39 -8.27
CA ILE A 114 -0.55 18.62 -7.14
C ILE A 114 -0.84 17.21 -7.66
N VAL A 115 -0.27 16.22 -6.98
CA VAL A 115 -0.49 14.80 -7.23
C VAL A 115 -1.47 14.28 -6.20
N GLU A 116 -2.51 13.62 -6.66
CA GLU A 116 -3.54 12.98 -5.84
C GLU A 116 -3.40 11.46 -5.92
N LYS A 117 -3.59 10.79 -4.78
CA LYS A 117 -3.69 9.33 -4.69
C LYS A 117 -4.97 8.97 -3.94
N GLU A 118 -5.91 8.32 -4.63
CA GLU A 118 -7.21 7.91 -4.07
C GLU A 118 -7.17 6.52 -3.43
N TYR A 119 -7.88 6.39 -2.30
CA TYR A 119 -8.02 5.15 -1.54
C TYR A 119 -9.47 4.94 -1.10
N GLY A 120 -9.95 3.70 -1.17
CA GLY A 120 -11.32 3.34 -0.86
C GLY A 120 -11.95 2.39 -1.89
N PRO A 121 -13.28 2.49 -2.11
CA PRO A 121 -14.16 3.61 -1.72
C PRO A 121 -14.45 3.68 -0.21
N LEU A 122 -14.55 4.90 0.33
CA LEU A 122 -14.93 5.18 1.72
C LEU A 122 -16.47 5.18 1.88
N VAL A 123 -17.19 5.77 0.92
CA VAL A 123 -18.66 5.79 0.87
C VAL A 123 -19.12 5.41 -0.55
N THR A 124 -20.08 4.49 -0.66
CA THR A 124 -20.84 4.13 -1.87
C THR A 124 -22.32 4.00 -1.50
N SER A 125 -23.19 3.62 -2.46
CA SER A 125 -24.57 3.23 -2.15
C SER A 125 -24.65 1.95 -1.32
N ASP A 126 -23.81 0.96 -1.66
CA ASP A 126 -23.97 -0.43 -1.21
C ASP A 126 -22.97 -0.85 -0.12
N ASN A 127 -22.04 0.04 0.23
CA ASN A 127 -20.99 -0.35 1.17
C ASN A 127 -21.51 -0.57 2.58
N VAL A 128 -21.20 -1.77 3.08
CA VAL A 128 -21.53 -2.28 4.41
C VAL A 128 -20.44 -1.90 5.40
N PHE A 129 -19.19 -1.92 4.93
CA PHE A 129 -18.04 -1.54 5.73
C PHE A 129 -16.99 -0.88 4.83
N SER A 130 -16.39 0.19 5.32
CA SER A 130 -15.18 0.73 4.72
C SER A 130 -14.31 1.39 5.78
N GLN A 131 -13.02 1.13 5.71
CA GLN A 131 -12.02 1.77 6.52
C GLN A 131 -10.77 2.02 5.68
N VAL A 132 -10.19 3.22 5.81
CA VAL A 132 -8.91 3.62 5.23
C VAL A 132 -8.06 4.23 6.33
N ASN A 133 -6.82 3.78 6.45
CA ASN A 133 -5.84 4.31 7.39
C ASN A 133 -4.60 4.81 6.65
N PHE A 134 -4.04 5.92 7.13
CA PHE A 134 -2.70 6.36 6.78
C PHE A 134 -1.81 6.32 8.03
N ASP A 135 -0.73 5.55 7.94
CA ASP A 135 0.19 5.31 9.05
C ASP A 135 1.64 5.60 8.62
N LEU A 136 2.43 6.18 9.51
CA LEU A 136 3.88 6.30 9.34
C LEU A 136 4.59 5.14 10.05
N VAL A 137 5.55 4.54 9.37
CA VAL A 137 6.37 3.44 9.92
C VAL A 137 7.83 3.71 9.64
N GLU A 138 8.69 3.45 10.61
CA GLU A 138 10.14 3.52 10.41
C GLU A 138 10.65 2.14 10.02
N ALA A 139 10.99 1.97 8.73
CA ALA A 139 11.61 0.76 8.22
C ALA A 139 13.14 0.91 8.23
N GLU A 140 13.88 -0.19 8.03
CA GLU A 140 15.35 -0.13 7.94
C GLU A 140 15.85 0.74 6.77
N SER A 141 15.04 0.86 5.72
CA SER A 141 15.28 1.74 4.57
C SER A 141 14.95 3.22 4.84
N GLY A 142 14.48 3.56 6.04
CA GLY A 142 14.01 4.89 6.46
C GLY A 142 12.49 4.98 6.59
N PRO A 143 11.95 6.20 6.74
CA PRO A 143 10.52 6.41 6.97
C PRO A 143 9.68 5.99 5.77
N CYS A 144 8.60 5.29 6.05
CA CYS A 144 7.60 4.80 5.10
C CYS A 144 6.21 5.33 5.46
N LEU A 145 5.42 5.58 4.43
CA LEU A 145 3.99 5.88 4.56
C LEU A 145 3.21 4.68 4.07
N ILE A 146 2.25 4.24 4.87
CA ILE A 146 1.39 3.11 4.53
C ILE A 146 -0.03 3.61 4.39
N ALA A 147 -0.64 3.33 3.23
CA ALA A 147 -2.07 3.45 3.04
C ALA A 147 -2.68 2.05 3.08
N SER A 148 -3.57 1.80 4.03
CA SER A 148 -4.26 0.52 4.20
C SER A 148 -5.75 0.72 4.06
N GLN A 149 -6.43 -0.18 3.33
CA GLN A 149 -7.87 -0.13 3.18
C GLN A 149 -8.50 -1.52 3.29
N VAL A 150 -9.69 -1.55 3.85
CA VAL A 150 -10.58 -2.72 3.88
C VAL A 150 -11.98 -2.22 3.52
N VAL A 151 -12.57 -2.83 2.51
CA VAL A 151 -13.88 -2.47 1.96
C VAL A 151 -14.72 -3.72 1.79
N ILE A 152 -15.98 -3.65 2.22
CA ILE A 152 -17.03 -4.61 1.91
C ILE A 152 -18.16 -3.82 1.27
N ASP A 153 -18.35 -4.03 -0.03
CA ASP A 153 -19.27 -3.27 -0.86
C ASP A 153 -20.27 -4.18 -1.57
N GLY A 154 -21.50 -4.22 -1.06
CA GLY A 154 -22.51 -5.18 -1.51
C GLY A 154 -22.02 -6.63 -1.49
N LYS A 155 -21.64 -7.14 -2.66
CA LYS A 155 -21.16 -8.52 -2.88
C LYS A 155 -19.64 -8.65 -2.92
N GLU A 156 -18.91 -7.54 -3.00
CA GLU A 156 -17.46 -7.52 -3.17
C GLU A 156 -16.78 -7.29 -1.83
N THR A 157 -15.61 -7.89 -1.66
CA THR A 157 -14.75 -7.58 -0.53
C THR A 157 -13.32 -7.42 -0.99
N LYS A 158 -12.69 -6.35 -0.50
CA LYS A 158 -11.38 -5.89 -0.93
C LYS A 158 -10.55 -5.43 0.25
N SER A 159 -9.29 -5.82 0.27
CA SER A 159 -8.24 -5.14 1.06
C SER A 159 -7.12 -4.71 0.15
N ALA A 160 -6.50 -3.59 0.50
CA ALA A 160 -5.32 -3.13 -0.21
C ALA A 160 -4.35 -2.42 0.74
N TYR A 161 -3.07 -2.61 0.49
CA TYR A 161 -1.97 -2.05 1.27
C TYR A 161 -0.95 -1.46 0.31
N TYR A 162 -0.59 -0.21 0.50
CA TYR A 162 0.37 0.51 -0.32
C TYR A 162 1.47 1.05 0.58
N ILE A 163 2.71 0.74 0.25
CA ILE A 163 3.88 1.18 1.01
C ILE A 163 4.67 2.15 0.14
N TYR A 164 4.85 3.36 0.65
CA TYR A 164 5.59 4.43 -0.01
C TYR A 164 6.87 4.72 0.74
N ASN A 165 7.96 4.99 -0.01
CA ASN A 165 9.18 5.53 0.57
C ASN A 165 9.07 7.06 0.76
N LYS A 166 10.10 7.66 1.37
CA LYS A 166 10.23 9.12 1.57
C LYS A 166 10.08 10.01 0.34
N TYR A 167 10.13 9.45 -0.87
CA TYR A 167 9.92 10.19 -2.13
C TYR A 167 8.50 10.03 -2.68
N MET A 168 7.57 9.49 -1.88
CA MET A 168 6.21 9.14 -2.31
C MET A 168 6.16 8.15 -3.48
N SER A 169 7.26 7.40 -3.70
CA SER A 169 7.32 6.32 -4.67
C SER A 169 6.81 5.04 -4.04
N LEU A 170 5.90 4.35 -4.74
CA LEU A 170 5.36 3.07 -4.30
C LEU A 170 6.48 2.01 -4.34
N ILE A 171 6.85 1.48 -3.19
CA ILE A 171 7.87 0.43 -3.07
C ILE A 171 7.26 -0.96 -3.10
N ASP A 172 6.06 -1.12 -2.53
CA ASP A 172 5.32 -2.36 -2.56
C ASP A 172 3.82 -2.10 -2.44
N SER A 173 3.01 -3.00 -2.98
CA SER A 173 1.55 -2.97 -2.79
C SER A 173 0.94 -4.34 -2.94
N PHE A 174 -0.14 -4.58 -2.18
CA PHE A 174 -0.88 -5.83 -2.19
C PHE A 174 -2.37 -5.56 -2.21
N HIS A 175 -3.08 -6.20 -3.12
CA HIS A 175 -4.53 -6.15 -3.20
C HIS A 175 -5.09 -7.56 -3.14
N PHE A 176 -6.14 -7.72 -2.35
CA PHE A 176 -6.89 -8.97 -2.22
C PHE A 176 -8.33 -8.66 -2.52
N GLU A 177 -8.91 -9.34 -3.49
CA GLU A 177 -10.30 -9.13 -3.88
C GLU A 177 -10.98 -10.43 -4.25
N ASN A 178 -12.25 -10.54 -3.86
CA ASN A 178 -13.17 -11.60 -4.27
C ASN A 178 -14.61 -11.10 -4.10
N SER A 179 -15.57 -11.96 -4.38
CA SER A 179 -16.99 -11.64 -4.27
C SER A 179 -17.84 -12.83 -3.87
N THR A 180 -19.14 -12.62 -3.69
CA THR A 180 -20.10 -13.73 -3.54
C THR A 180 -20.28 -14.55 -4.82
N ASP A 181 -19.99 -13.97 -5.99
CA ASP A 181 -20.10 -14.68 -7.27
C ASP A 181 -18.88 -15.59 -7.51
N ASP A 182 -17.71 -15.22 -6.97
CA ASP A 182 -16.53 -16.06 -6.84
C ASP A 182 -15.77 -15.76 -5.54
N VAL A 183 -15.85 -16.68 -4.58
CA VAL A 183 -15.20 -16.52 -3.27
C VAL A 183 -13.70 -16.79 -3.30
N ASN A 184 -13.15 -17.29 -4.40
CA ASN A 184 -11.70 -17.45 -4.53
C ASN A 184 -11.04 -16.07 -4.65
N VAL A 185 -9.91 -15.91 -3.97
CA VAL A 185 -9.26 -14.61 -3.81
C VAL A 185 -8.28 -14.40 -4.95
N ASN A 186 -8.44 -13.28 -5.66
CA ASN A 186 -7.40 -12.77 -6.54
C ASN A 186 -6.43 -11.95 -5.69
N VAL A 187 -5.14 -12.28 -5.81
CA VAL A 187 -4.05 -11.60 -5.11
C VAL A 187 -3.19 -10.88 -6.13
N TYR A 188 -3.01 -9.59 -5.94
CA TYR A 188 -2.16 -8.76 -6.77
C TYR A 188 -1.03 -8.17 -5.95
N ARG A 189 0.18 -8.18 -6.50
CA ARG A 189 1.33 -7.45 -5.96
C ARG A 189 1.83 -6.47 -6.99
N MET A 190 1.99 -5.20 -6.63
CA MET A 190 2.43 -4.15 -7.58
C MET A 190 1.60 -4.13 -8.86
N SER A 191 0.28 -4.27 -8.69
CA SER A 191 -0.72 -4.36 -9.78
C SER A 191 -0.55 -5.53 -10.75
N LYS A 192 0.25 -6.55 -10.40
CA LYS A 192 0.39 -7.78 -11.18
C LYS A 192 -0.27 -8.94 -10.44
N PRO A 193 -1.03 -9.81 -11.14
CA PRO A 193 -1.61 -10.99 -10.52
C PRO A 193 -0.48 -11.92 -10.04
N VAL A 194 -0.57 -12.32 -8.78
CA VAL A 194 0.28 -13.34 -8.16
C VAL A 194 -0.49 -14.64 -8.04
N GLU A 195 -1.77 -14.53 -7.70
CA GLU A 195 -2.72 -15.63 -7.63
C GLU A 195 -4.03 -15.14 -8.23
N ALA A 196 -4.60 -15.91 -9.15
CA ALA A 196 -5.87 -15.59 -9.78
C ALA A 196 -6.78 -16.81 -9.77
N SER A 197 -8.07 -16.57 -9.55
CA SER A 197 -9.08 -17.62 -9.63
C SER A 197 -9.24 -18.09 -11.07
N GLU A 198 -8.97 -19.37 -11.31
CA GLU A 198 -9.21 -20.00 -12.61
C GLU A 198 -10.58 -20.66 -12.71
N ASN A 199 -11.19 -21.00 -11.56
CA ASN A 199 -12.45 -21.74 -11.48
C ASN A 199 -13.39 -21.07 -10.48
N PRO A 200 -14.31 -20.21 -10.97
CA PRO A 200 -15.21 -19.46 -10.11
C PRO A 200 -16.04 -20.35 -9.19
N LYS A 201 -16.06 -20.01 -7.90
CA LYS A 201 -16.86 -20.71 -6.90
C LYS A 201 -17.81 -19.73 -6.20
N PRO A 202 -19.12 -19.77 -6.50
CA PRO A 202 -20.09 -18.96 -5.78
C PRO A 202 -20.16 -19.31 -4.28
N GLY A 203 -20.51 -18.34 -3.46
CA GLY A 203 -20.68 -18.49 -2.02
C GLY A 203 -21.39 -17.30 -1.39
N ASP A 204 -21.36 -17.20 -0.07
CA ASP A 204 -21.93 -16.08 0.66
C ASP A 204 -20.85 -15.04 1.06
N LEU A 205 -21.31 -13.91 1.58
CA LEU A 205 -20.44 -12.80 1.96
C LEU A 205 -19.49 -13.17 3.10
N GLU A 206 -19.95 -13.96 4.08
CA GLU A 206 -19.11 -14.40 5.20
C GLU A 206 -17.97 -15.30 4.70
N MET A 207 -18.25 -16.19 3.75
CA MET A 207 -17.25 -17.03 3.10
C MET A 207 -16.26 -16.21 2.27
N ALA A 208 -16.74 -15.21 1.51
CA ALA A 208 -15.88 -14.32 0.75
C ALA A 208 -14.91 -13.55 1.69
N ILE A 209 -15.44 -12.97 2.77
CA ILE A 209 -14.65 -12.26 3.79
C ILE A 209 -13.62 -13.20 4.43
N SER A 210 -14.04 -14.37 4.90
CA SER A 210 -13.17 -15.34 5.57
C SER A 210 -12.02 -15.76 4.66
N LYS A 211 -12.30 -16.12 3.40
CA LYS A 211 -11.26 -16.53 2.45
C LYS A 211 -10.28 -15.41 2.14
N ARG A 212 -10.76 -14.16 2.02
CA ARG A 212 -9.88 -12.99 1.83
C ARG A 212 -8.95 -12.80 3.02
N ILE A 213 -9.47 -12.93 4.24
CA ILE A 213 -8.67 -12.83 5.47
C ILE A 213 -7.61 -13.93 5.54
N ASP A 214 -7.96 -15.18 5.26
CA ASP A 214 -7.00 -16.30 5.27
C ASP A 214 -5.83 -16.01 4.31
N LYS A 215 -6.13 -15.43 3.14
CA LYS A 215 -5.12 -15.00 2.16
C LYS A 215 -4.35 -13.75 2.60
N GLU A 216 -5.00 -12.78 3.24
CA GLU A 216 -4.29 -11.65 3.86
C GLU A 216 -3.27 -12.14 4.89
N GLU A 217 -3.64 -13.05 5.79
CA GLU A 217 -2.74 -13.59 6.82
C GLU A 217 -1.52 -14.29 6.21
N GLU A 218 -1.73 -15.08 5.15
CA GLU A 218 -0.67 -15.78 4.43
C GLU A 218 0.37 -14.79 3.87
N TYR A 219 -0.08 -13.80 3.09
CA TYR A 219 0.80 -12.89 2.37
C TYR A 219 1.34 -11.78 3.27
N LEU A 220 0.48 -11.12 4.06
CA LEU A 220 0.88 -9.97 4.89
C LEU A 220 1.91 -10.34 5.93
N LYS A 221 1.89 -11.57 6.47
CA LYS A 221 2.91 -12.00 7.42
C LYS A 221 4.32 -11.91 6.84
N GLU A 222 4.50 -12.29 5.57
CA GLU A 222 5.79 -12.17 4.89
C GLU A 222 6.18 -10.69 4.75
N ILE A 223 5.26 -9.86 4.27
CA ILE A 223 5.54 -8.49 3.85
C ILE A 223 5.70 -7.56 5.04
N PHE A 224 4.74 -7.58 5.95
CA PHE A 224 4.74 -6.73 7.12
C PHE A 224 5.93 -7.02 8.02
N SER A 225 6.43 -8.26 8.03
CA SER A 225 7.66 -8.60 8.74
C SER A 225 8.89 -7.85 8.21
N VAL A 226 9.01 -7.69 6.88
CA VAL A 226 10.13 -6.96 6.23
C VAL A 226 10.14 -5.49 6.68
N TYR A 227 8.96 -4.90 6.85
CA TYR A 227 8.81 -3.50 7.24
C TYR A 227 8.56 -3.31 8.74
N LYS A 228 8.63 -4.38 9.55
CA LYS A 228 8.35 -4.39 11.00
C LYS A 228 6.99 -3.78 11.35
N ILE A 229 6.00 -4.04 10.50
CA ILE A 229 4.62 -3.60 10.71
C ILE A 229 3.91 -4.67 11.54
N GLU A 230 3.40 -4.30 12.71
CA GLU A 230 2.47 -5.16 13.43
C GLU A 230 1.06 -4.98 12.87
N SER A 231 0.28 -6.05 12.78
CA SER A 231 -1.11 -6.03 12.32
C SER A 231 -2.08 -6.17 13.48
N GLN A 232 -3.29 -5.64 13.30
CA GLN A 232 -4.42 -5.78 14.21
C GLN A 232 -5.68 -6.18 13.43
N ASP A 233 -6.53 -6.95 14.11
CA ASP A 233 -7.86 -7.32 13.66
C ASP A 233 -8.76 -6.09 13.51
N VAL A 234 -9.43 -5.98 12.37
CA VAL A 234 -10.53 -5.04 12.16
C VAL A 234 -11.85 -5.80 12.17
N LYS A 235 -12.77 -5.40 13.06
CA LYS A 235 -14.08 -6.05 13.21
C LYS A 235 -15.22 -5.11 12.85
N ALA A 236 -16.25 -5.66 12.21
CA ALA A 236 -17.46 -4.94 11.83
C ALA A 236 -18.70 -5.80 12.07
N GLU A 237 -19.87 -5.16 12.09
CA GLU A 237 -21.14 -5.85 12.13
C GLU A 237 -21.59 -6.21 10.71
N ILE A 238 -21.67 -7.50 10.41
CA ILE A 238 -22.13 -8.05 9.14
C ILE A 238 -23.31 -8.97 9.47
N ASN A 239 -24.46 -8.77 8.83
CA ASN A 239 -25.69 -9.55 9.07
C ASN A 239 -26.08 -9.69 10.56
N GLY A 240 -25.89 -8.63 11.35
CA GLY A 240 -26.22 -8.61 12.79
C GLY A 240 -25.21 -9.33 13.70
N ARG A 241 -24.02 -9.69 13.18
CA ARG A 241 -22.95 -10.34 13.94
C ARG A 241 -21.65 -9.56 13.80
N LYS A 242 -20.91 -9.44 14.90
CA LYS A 242 -19.57 -8.87 14.88
C LYS A 242 -18.57 -9.89 14.35
N VAL A 243 -18.04 -9.67 13.15
CA VAL A 243 -17.09 -10.56 12.47
C VAL A 243 -15.76 -9.83 12.20
N LEU A 244 -14.68 -10.60 12.07
CA LEU A 244 -13.42 -10.10 11.53
C LEU A 244 -13.62 -9.78 10.05
N VAL A 245 -13.20 -8.59 9.63
CA VAL A 245 -13.36 -8.11 8.25
C VAL A 245 -12.04 -7.76 7.59
N GLY A 246 -10.90 -7.92 8.25
CA GLY A 246 -9.59 -7.69 7.64
C GLY A 246 -8.52 -7.37 8.67
N LEU A 247 -7.30 -7.23 8.18
CA LEU A 247 -6.15 -6.86 8.97
C LEU A 247 -5.69 -5.45 8.61
N MET A 248 -5.26 -4.66 9.58
CA MET A 248 -4.66 -3.35 9.34
C MET A 248 -3.42 -3.16 10.20
N PRO A 249 -2.53 -2.21 9.88
CA PRO A 249 -1.46 -1.82 10.79
C PRO A 249 -2.00 -1.52 12.19
N ALA A 250 -1.34 -2.09 13.20
CA ALA A 250 -1.67 -1.89 14.60
C ALA A 250 -1.62 -0.40 14.92
N THR A 251 -2.58 0.05 15.73
CA THR A 251 -2.72 1.46 16.09
C THR A 251 -1.49 1.89 16.90
N SER A 252 -0.54 2.56 16.24
CA SER A 252 0.68 3.08 16.87
C SER A 252 0.55 4.58 17.12
N SER A 253 1.52 5.15 17.85
CA SER A 253 1.68 6.61 18.00
C SER A 253 1.84 7.35 16.66
N ASN A 254 2.02 6.62 15.56
CA ASN A 254 2.40 7.15 14.26
C ASN A 254 1.24 7.12 13.25
N ARG A 255 0.01 6.81 13.68
CA ARG A 255 -1.18 6.95 12.84
C ARG A 255 -1.40 8.42 12.50
N ILE A 256 -1.48 8.72 11.20
CA ILE A 256 -1.80 10.07 10.73
C ILE A 256 -3.29 10.30 10.87
N ILE A 257 -4.09 9.37 10.36
CA ILE A 257 -5.56 9.45 10.34
C ILE A 257 -6.19 8.08 10.08
N GLU A 258 -7.34 7.84 10.70
CA GLU A 258 -8.27 6.74 10.44
C GLU A 258 -9.58 7.33 9.91
N LEU A 259 -10.01 6.88 8.72
CA LEU A 259 -11.31 7.21 8.14
C LEU A 259 -12.14 5.94 8.04
N LYS A 260 -13.31 5.94 8.67
CA LYS A 260 -14.17 4.75 8.75
C LYS A 260 -15.63 5.09 8.53
N LEU A 261 -16.29 4.33 7.68
CA LEU A 261 -17.76 4.32 7.58
C LEU A 261 -18.34 3.66 8.83
N LEU A 262 -19.22 4.39 9.52
CA LEU A 262 -19.93 3.89 10.70
C LEU A 262 -21.32 3.36 10.34
N ASP A 263 -22.07 4.14 9.56
CA ASP A 263 -23.47 3.85 9.23
C ASP A 263 -23.93 4.74 8.07
N LYS A 264 -25.16 4.52 7.58
CA LYS A 264 -25.87 5.42 6.68
C LYS A 264 -27.29 5.61 7.16
N ASP A 265 -27.74 6.86 7.20
CA ASP A 265 -29.13 7.18 7.52
C ASP A 265 -29.78 8.01 6.40
N LYS A 266 -31.00 8.48 6.66
CA LYS A 266 -31.77 9.30 5.72
C LYS A 266 -31.13 10.64 5.37
N ASN A 267 -30.17 11.12 6.16
CA ASN A 267 -29.54 12.42 5.99
C ASN A 267 -28.27 12.31 5.16
N ASP A 268 -27.40 11.34 5.48
CA ASP A 268 -26.17 11.03 4.74
C ASP A 268 -25.46 9.78 5.31
N ALA A 269 -24.32 9.42 4.73
CA ALA A 269 -23.35 8.53 5.35
C ALA A 269 -22.69 9.19 6.59
N ILE A 270 -22.44 8.38 7.61
CA ILE A 270 -21.82 8.78 8.88
C ILE A 270 -20.42 8.17 8.97
N LEU A 271 -19.42 9.02 9.16
CA LEU A 271 -18.01 8.66 9.26
C LEU A 271 -17.48 8.87 10.68
N SER A 272 -16.44 8.10 11.02
CA SER A 272 -15.50 8.39 12.10
C SER A 272 -14.17 8.77 11.46
N ILE A 273 -13.67 9.97 11.77
CA ILE A 273 -12.42 10.50 11.26
C ILE A 273 -11.58 10.96 12.46
N LYS A 274 -10.45 10.29 12.71
CA LYS A 274 -9.60 10.48 13.90
C LYS A 274 -8.13 10.59 13.55
#